data_AF-A0A955GWU2-F1
#
_entry.id   AF-A0A955GWU2-F1
#
_cell.length_a   1.000
_cell.length_b   1.000
_cell.length_c   1.000
_cell.angle_alpha   90.00
_cell.angle_beta   90.00
_cell.angle_gamma   90.00
#
_symmetry.space_group_name_H-M   'P 1'
#
loop_
_entity.id
_entity.type
_entity.pdbx_description
1 polymer ?
#
loop_
_entity_poly.entity_id
_entity_poly.type
_entity_poly.pdbx_seq_one_letter_code
_entity_poly.pdbx_strand_id
1 'polypeptide(L)'
;MANLSLIKNWHEKAKEDYFSRFVFEYMAFEAFLKKYKYTEDDICNLANNTRERSYIQAFKNDVSYATQWSELVTSNQRLQETVNELITFLNNEPLATSSNWWSCMAYEHGLCATQGIRGVLVTNTDFINVVEFWYQVRNNLFHAGKDPDSKRDEKLVAFAYNTLSVFMGEVLIVEMEQRTMVPSSWEDFEHRFFSGQAEAQVKTNNGTGCANVYELLFIDDDALPVLFEGTLIDRKYLVDKVVFHLINLYGDDDLFKEEWDRVVSYATTPEQRDIIRQYFKPRDYFPIDDEQ
;
A
#
# COMPACT_ATOMS: atom_id res chain seq x y z
N MET A 1 -3.85 -12.46 0.47
CA MET A 1 -4.49 -11.70 1.56
C MET A 1 -3.47 -10.94 2.39
N ALA A 2 -3.60 -9.61 2.48
CA ALA A 2 -2.88 -8.84 3.49
C ALA A 2 -3.36 -9.30 4.87
N ASN A 3 -2.44 -9.81 5.69
CA ASN A 3 -2.77 -10.34 7.00
C ASN A 3 -3.02 -9.17 7.98
N LEU A 4 -4.26 -8.68 8.03
CA LEU A 4 -4.67 -7.61 8.94
C LEU A 4 -4.39 -7.94 10.41
N SER A 5 -4.40 -9.23 10.78
CA SER A 5 -4.01 -9.65 12.14
C SER A 5 -2.52 -9.48 12.41
N LEU A 6 -1.66 -9.68 11.40
CA LEU A 6 -0.22 -9.43 11.52
C LEU A 6 0.07 -7.93 11.74
N ILE A 7 -0.61 -7.06 10.99
CA ILE A 7 -0.47 -5.60 11.12
C ILE A 7 -0.93 -5.14 12.52
N LYS A 8 -2.10 -5.61 12.96
CA LYS A 8 -2.64 -5.30 14.30
C LYS A 8 -1.77 -5.86 15.42
N ASN A 9 -1.25 -7.08 15.29
CA ASN A 9 -0.39 -7.69 16.29
C ASN A 9 0.95 -6.95 16.44
N TRP A 10 1.52 -6.47 15.33
CA TRP A 10 2.71 -5.62 15.38
C TRP A 10 2.43 -4.25 16.02
N HIS A 11 1.28 -3.63 15.71
CA HIS A 11 0.83 -2.39 16.36
C HIS A 11 0.59 -2.54 17.88
N GLU A 12 0.17 -3.72 18.35
CA GLU A 12 0.04 -3.98 19.79
C GLU A 12 1.40 -4.20 20.47
N LYS A 13 2.31 -4.96 19.83
CA LYS A 13 3.67 -5.23 20.32
C LYS A 13 4.55 -3.98 20.45
N ALA A 14 4.23 -2.94 19.69
CA ALA A 14 4.83 -1.62 19.76
C ALA A 14 4.80 -1.00 21.15
N LYS A 15 3.75 -1.20 21.94
CA LYS A 15 3.47 -0.36 23.12
C LYS A 15 4.54 -0.33 24.23
N GLU A 16 5.61 -1.11 24.20
CA GLU A 16 6.58 -1.25 25.30
C GLU A 16 7.75 -0.23 25.28
N ASP A 17 8.23 0.23 24.12
CA ASP A 17 9.27 1.28 24.00
C ASP A 17 9.21 1.99 22.63
N TYR A 18 9.65 3.26 22.51
CA TYR A 18 9.53 4.02 21.24
C TYR A 18 10.27 3.38 20.05
N PHE A 19 11.35 2.64 20.29
CA PHE A 19 12.14 1.97 19.24
C PHE A 19 11.33 0.82 18.65
N SER A 20 10.81 -0.05 19.50
CA SER A 20 9.87 -1.11 19.12
C SER A 20 8.62 -0.53 18.46
N ARG A 21 8.04 0.56 19.00
CA ARG A 21 6.90 1.25 18.40
C ARG A 21 7.16 1.66 16.96
N PHE A 22 8.24 2.39 16.77
CA PHE A 22 8.59 2.89 15.46
C PHE A 22 8.92 1.75 14.49
N VAL A 23 9.63 0.71 14.93
CA VAL A 23 9.96 -0.45 14.08
C VAL A 23 8.70 -1.14 13.55
N PHE A 24 7.70 -1.37 14.41
CA PHE A 24 6.45 -1.99 13.97
C PHE A 24 5.62 -1.08 13.08
N GLU A 25 5.54 0.20 13.41
CA GLU A 25 4.83 1.18 12.58
C GLU A 25 5.46 1.29 11.19
N TYR A 26 6.80 1.30 11.12
CA TYR A 26 7.52 1.31 9.86
C TYR A 26 7.33 0.02 9.07
N MET A 27 7.29 -1.14 9.72
CA MET A 27 6.97 -2.40 9.02
C MET A 27 5.55 -2.40 8.45
N ALA A 28 4.57 -1.82 9.16
CA ALA A 28 3.21 -1.65 8.66
C ALA A 28 3.19 -0.70 7.44
N PHE A 29 3.91 0.42 7.52
CA PHE A 29 4.11 1.33 6.39
C PHE A 29 4.75 0.64 5.18
N GLU A 30 5.83 -0.12 5.37
CA GLU A 30 6.50 -0.86 4.31
C GLU A 30 5.58 -1.93 3.69
N ALA A 31 4.77 -2.60 4.52
CA ALA A 31 3.77 -3.56 4.05
C ALA A 31 2.67 -2.88 3.22
N PHE A 32 2.17 -1.70 3.65
CA PHE A 32 1.24 -0.89 2.85
C PHE A 32 1.83 -0.60 1.47
N LEU A 33 3.07 -0.10 1.41
CA LEU A 33 3.70 0.22 0.14
C LEU A 33 3.84 -1.00 -0.78
N LYS A 34 4.31 -2.13 -0.25
CA LYS A 34 4.68 -3.32 -1.04
C LYS A 34 3.50 -4.22 -1.39
N LYS A 35 2.47 -4.26 -0.54
CA LYS A 35 1.37 -5.22 -0.66
C LYS A 35 0.09 -4.57 -1.13
N TYR A 36 -0.06 -3.27 -0.89
CA TYR A 36 -1.28 -2.56 -1.19
C TYR A 36 -1.06 -1.51 -2.29
N LYS A 37 -0.14 -0.56 -2.09
CA LYS A 37 -0.03 0.60 -2.97
C LYS A 37 0.65 0.33 -4.31
N TYR A 38 1.81 -0.33 -4.30
CA TYR A 38 2.62 -0.52 -5.52
C TYR A 38 2.78 -2.01 -5.85
N THR A 39 2.84 -2.32 -7.15
CA THR A 39 3.21 -3.63 -7.67
C THR A 39 4.73 -3.74 -7.86
N GLU A 40 5.23 -4.97 -8.05
CA GLU A 40 6.65 -5.13 -8.40
C GLU A 40 6.97 -4.46 -9.74
N ASP A 41 6.04 -4.46 -10.70
CA ASP A 41 6.23 -3.86 -12.03
C ASP A 41 6.28 -2.32 -11.97
N ASP A 42 5.43 -1.70 -11.13
CA ASP A 42 5.46 -0.25 -10.87
C ASP A 42 6.85 0.19 -10.41
N ILE A 43 7.53 -0.67 -9.63
CA ILE A 43 8.80 -0.35 -8.99
C ILE A 43 10.01 -0.80 -9.81
N CYS A 44 9.93 -1.91 -10.54
CA CYS A 44 11.04 -2.41 -11.38
C CYS A 44 11.43 -1.39 -12.47
N ASN A 45 10.49 -0.59 -12.92
CA ASN A 45 10.72 0.44 -13.95
C ASN A 45 11.31 1.75 -13.41
N LEU A 46 11.44 1.91 -12.08
CA LEU A 46 11.92 3.14 -11.43
C LEU A 46 13.44 3.17 -11.12
N ALA A 47 14.22 2.24 -11.71
CA ALA A 47 15.68 2.23 -11.82
C ALA A 47 16.57 1.89 -10.59
N ASN A 48 17.74 1.30 -10.90
CA ASN A 48 19.07 1.09 -10.24
C ASN A 48 19.27 1.08 -8.70
N ASN A 49 18.23 1.17 -7.89
CA ASN A 49 18.33 1.18 -6.43
C ASN A 49 17.92 -0.16 -5.81
N THR A 50 18.09 -0.28 -4.49
CA THR A 50 17.46 -1.39 -3.76
C THR A 50 15.94 -1.31 -3.92
N ARG A 51 15.27 -2.47 -4.00
CA ARG A 51 13.81 -2.54 -4.18
C ARG A 51 13.08 -1.67 -3.15
N GLU A 52 13.47 -1.73 -1.87
CA GLU A 52 12.87 -0.94 -0.80
C GLU A 52 12.95 0.57 -1.07
N ARG A 53 14.11 1.06 -1.50
CA ARG A 53 14.31 2.49 -1.76
C ARG A 53 13.40 3.00 -2.87
N SER A 54 13.15 2.18 -3.89
CA SER A 54 12.28 2.55 -5.00
C SER A 54 10.82 2.73 -4.56
N TYR A 55 10.31 1.92 -3.60
CA TYR A 55 8.98 2.16 -2.99
C TYR A 55 8.92 3.51 -2.27
N ILE A 56 9.94 3.85 -1.48
CA ILE A 56 10.01 5.11 -0.73
C ILE A 56 10.07 6.32 -1.68
N GLN A 57 10.83 6.21 -2.76
CA GLN A 57 10.93 7.23 -3.80
C GLN A 57 9.61 7.43 -4.54
N ALA A 58 8.93 6.34 -4.89
CA ALA A 58 7.60 6.41 -5.49
C ALA A 58 6.61 7.10 -4.55
N PHE A 59 6.63 6.72 -3.26
CA PHE A 59 5.71 7.22 -2.26
C PHE A 59 5.83 8.71 -2.00
N LYS A 60 7.05 9.21 -1.76
CA LYS A 60 7.24 10.63 -1.43
C LYS A 60 6.97 11.58 -2.61
N ASN A 61 6.98 11.05 -3.84
CA ASN A 61 6.65 11.79 -5.06
C ASN A 61 5.14 11.72 -5.40
N ASP A 62 4.33 11.00 -4.62
CA ASP A 62 2.89 10.92 -4.81
C ASP A 62 2.22 12.21 -4.28
N VAL A 63 1.70 13.02 -5.20
CA VAL A 63 1.06 14.31 -4.92
C VAL A 63 -0.21 14.15 -4.08
N SER A 64 -0.91 13.01 -4.20
CA SER A 64 -2.11 12.74 -3.41
C SER A 64 -1.76 12.63 -1.92
N TYR A 65 -0.72 11.85 -1.58
CA TYR A 65 -0.29 11.73 -0.19
C TYR A 65 0.35 13.00 0.36
N ALA A 66 1.05 13.77 -0.48
CA ALA A 66 1.55 15.07 -0.07
C ALA A 66 0.41 16.03 0.32
N THR A 67 -0.69 16.01 -0.45
CA THR A 67 -1.89 16.80 -0.16
C THR A 67 -2.55 16.32 1.13
N GLN A 68 -2.78 15.02 1.28
CA GLN A 68 -3.38 14.43 2.49
C GLN A 68 -2.53 14.68 3.74
N TRP A 69 -1.20 14.61 3.64
CA TRP A 69 -0.29 14.99 4.73
C TRP A 69 -0.46 16.46 5.12
N SER A 70 -0.48 17.36 4.13
CA SER A 70 -0.66 18.80 4.38
C SER A 70 -1.99 19.10 5.08
N GLU A 71 -3.07 18.47 4.64
CA GLU A 71 -4.41 18.59 5.25
C GLU A 71 -4.42 18.02 6.68
N LEU A 72 -3.83 16.85 6.88
CA LEU A 72 -3.75 16.20 8.18
C LEU A 72 -2.96 17.04 9.19
N VAL A 73 -1.79 17.54 8.81
CA VAL A 73 -0.97 18.42 9.68
C VAL A 73 -1.69 19.73 9.99
N THR A 74 -2.46 20.28 9.05
CA THR A 74 -3.19 21.54 9.26
C THR A 74 -4.41 21.36 10.17
N SER A 75 -5.08 20.21 10.07
CA SER A 75 -6.31 19.92 10.81
C SER A 75 -6.08 19.28 12.19
N ASN A 76 -4.92 18.64 12.40
CA ASN A 76 -4.57 17.98 13.67
C ASN A 76 -3.56 18.81 14.47
N GLN A 77 -4.05 19.58 15.45
CA GLN A 77 -3.23 20.47 16.28
C GLN A 77 -2.04 19.75 16.94
N ARG A 78 -2.26 18.55 17.49
CA ARG A 78 -1.20 17.79 18.17
C ARG A 78 -0.12 17.35 17.20
N LEU A 79 -0.49 16.90 16.00
CA LEU A 79 0.46 16.54 14.96
C LEU A 79 1.22 17.79 14.49
N GLN A 80 0.53 18.92 14.30
CA GLN A 80 1.16 20.18 13.92
C GLN A 80 2.23 20.62 14.92
N GLU A 81 1.92 20.59 16.21
CA GLU A 81 2.85 20.88 17.30
C GLU A 81 4.05 19.93 17.26
N THR A 82 3.79 18.62 17.12
CA THR A 82 4.85 17.58 17.01
C THR A 82 5.78 17.84 15.82
N VAL A 83 5.24 18.19 14.66
CA VAL A 83 6.03 18.47 13.44
C VAL A 83 6.83 19.77 13.59
N ASN A 84 6.26 20.81 14.18
CA ASN A 84 6.97 22.07 14.44
C ASN A 84 8.12 21.89 15.45
N GLU A 85 7.92 21.07 16.47
CA GLU A 85 8.98 20.67 17.40
C GLU A 85 10.07 19.88 16.69
N LEU A 86 9.71 18.94 15.81
CA LEU A 86 10.66 18.19 14.99
C LEU A 86 11.49 19.12 14.08
N ILE A 87 10.86 20.09 13.41
CA ILE A 87 11.55 21.08 12.57
C ILE A 87 12.56 21.86 13.41
N THR A 88 12.13 22.36 14.57
CA THR A 88 13.01 23.09 15.49
C THR A 88 14.17 22.22 15.96
N PHE A 89 13.90 20.95 16.28
CA PHE A 89 14.91 19.99 16.70
C PHE A 89 15.94 19.73 15.59
N LEU A 90 15.51 19.44 14.37
CA LEU A 90 16.41 19.15 13.24
C LEU A 90 17.17 20.38 12.75
N ASN A 91 16.61 21.59 12.85
CA ASN A 91 17.35 22.81 12.53
C ASN A 91 18.54 23.03 13.47
N ASN A 92 18.42 22.60 14.73
CA ASN A 92 19.51 22.66 15.70
C ASN A 92 20.47 21.48 15.56
N GLU A 93 19.94 20.29 15.31
CA GLU A 93 20.71 19.06 15.21
C GLU A 93 20.30 18.23 13.98
N PRO A 94 20.74 18.62 12.78
CA PRO A 94 20.37 17.94 11.55
C PRO A 94 20.63 16.44 11.61
N LEU A 95 19.72 15.66 11.00
CA LEU A 95 19.91 14.22 10.95
C LEU A 95 21.13 13.91 10.06
N ALA A 96 22.14 13.26 10.63
CA ALA A 96 23.29 12.81 9.87
C ALA A 96 22.82 11.78 8.84
N THR A 97 23.16 12.02 7.57
CA THR A 97 22.90 11.08 6.49
C THR A 97 24.18 10.88 5.69
N SER A 98 24.56 9.62 5.50
CA SER A 98 25.66 9.21 4.63
C SER A 98 25.28 9.28 3.14
N SER A 99 24.04 9.68 2.82
CA SER A 99 23.47 9.61 1.48
C SER A 99 23.02 10.98 0.95
N ASN A 100 23.03 11.15 -0.37
CA ASN A 100 22.62 12.40 -1.03
C ASN A 100 21.11 12.45 -1.31
N TRP A 101 20.33 11.55 -0.71
CA TRP A 101 18.93 11.35 -1.03
C TRP A 101 17.96 12.31 -0.32
N TRP A 102 18.42 13.00 0.71
CA TRP A 102 17.60 13.97 1.43
C TRP A 102 17.21 15.13 0.51
N SER A 103 15.93 15.54 0.53
CA SER A 103 15.36 16.56 -0.37
C SER A 103 15.48 16.27 -1.86
N CYS A 104 15.77 15.02 -2.25
CA CYS A 104 15.91 14.63 -3.65
C CYS A 104 14.61 14.06 -4.20
N MET A 105 14.01 14.70 -5.21
CA MET A 105 12.84 14.15 -5.93
C MET A 105 13.23 13.13 -7.02
N ALA A 106 14.49 13.14 -7.45
CA ALA A 106 14.96 12.25 -8.51
C ALA A 106 15.07 10.80 -8.03
N TYR A 107 14.69 9.87 -8.92
CA TYR A 107 14.91 8.44 -8.74
C TYR A 107 16.39 8.05 -8.92
N GLU A 108 17.15 8.88 -9.62
CA GLU A 108 18.58 8.68 -9.85
C GLU A 108 19.42 9.49 -8.84
N HIS A 109 20.31 8.79 -8.13
CA HIS A 109 21.16 9.39 -7.08
C HIS A 109 22.03 10.54 -7.59
N GLY A 110 22.45 10.49 -8.86
CA GLY A 110 23.32 11.50 -9.47
C GLY A 110 22.63 12.83 -9.80
N LEU A 111 21.29 12.86 -9.80
CA LEU A 111 20.50 14.03 -10.17
C LEU A 111 20.01 14.83 -8.94
N CYS A 112 20.28 14.34 -7.73
CA CYS A 112 19.99 15.04 -6.50
C CYS A 112 20.87 16.30 -6.41
N ALA A 113 20.26 17.49 -6.38
CA ALA A 113 20.99 18.73 -6.19
C ALA A 113 21.80 18.64 -4.88
N THR A 114 23.11 18.86 -4.96
CA THR A 114 23.98 18.86 -3.78
C THR A 114 23.80 20.10 -2.91
N GLN A 115 22.97 21.05 -3.35
CA GLN A 115 22.78 22.35 -2.72
C GLN A 115 21.53 22.33 -1.83
N GLY A 116 21.72 22.41 -0.52
CA GLY A 116 20.65 22.48 0.47
C GLY A 116 21.10 22.01 1.86
N ILE A 117 20.44 22.48 2.91
CA ILE A 117 20.63 21.97 4.27
C ILE A 117 20.00 20.56 4.30
N ARG A 118 20.80 19.54 4.61
CA ARG A 118 20.36 18.14 4.67
C ARG A 118 19.93 17.76 6.07
N GLY A 119 19.09 16.73 6.17
CA GLY A 119 18.67 16.20 7.48
C GLY A 119 17.70 17.12 8.23
N VAL A 120 17.05 18.05 7.53
CA VAL A 120 16.07 19.00 8.09
C VAL A 120 14.76 18.98 7.31
N LEU A 121 13.68 19.33 7.99
CA LEU A 121 12.38 19.63 7.37
C LEU A 121 12.28 21.14 7.15
N VAL A 122 11.83 21.58 5.98
CA VAL A 122 11.75 23.01 5.62
C VAL A 122 10.47 23.63 6.16
N THR A 123 9.34 22.93 6.01
CA THR A 123 8.02 23.35 6.49
C THR A 123 7.30 22.18 7.15
N ASN A 124 6.22 22.44 7.87
CA ASN A 124 5.41 21.38 8.47
C ASN A 124 4.61 20.55 7.45
N THR A 125 4.47 21.06 6.22
CA THR A 125 3.85 20.36 5.08
C THR A 125 4.87 19.69 4.16
N ASP A 126 6.15 19.63 4.55
CA ASP A 126 7.25 19.10 3.75
C ASP A 126 7.22 17.55 3.70
N PHE A 127 6.28 17.03 2.91
CA PHE A 127 6.01 15.60 2.82
C PHE A 127 7.23 14.80 2.34
N ILE A 128 8.01 15.35 1.41
CA ILE A 128 9.21 14.67 0.89
C ILE A 128 10.21 14.43 2.03
N ASN A 129 10.51 15.47 2.81
CA ASN A 129 11.51 15.34 3.87
C ASN A 129 10.98 14.61 5.11
N VAL A 130 9.67 14.58 5.37
CA VAL A 130 9.11 13.75 6.46
C VAL A 130 9.21 12.25 6.13
N VAL A 131 8.97 11.86 4.87
CA VAL A 131 9.15 10.47 4.44
C VAL A 131 10.62 10.05 4.50
N GLU A 132 11.53 10.93 4.05
CA GLU A 132 12.98 10.69 4.21
C GLU A 132 13.40 10.60 5.67
N PHE A 133 12.82 11.43 6.54
CA PHE A 133 13.06 11.37 7.98
C PHE A 133 12.71 9.99 8.55
N TRP A 134 11.51 9.46 8.25
CA TRP A 134 11.11 8.11 8.68
C TRP A 134 12.09 7.04 8.17
N TYR A 135 12.40 7.08 6.88
CA TYR A 135 13.34 6.13 6.25
C TYR A 135 14.72 6.15 6.90
N GLN A 136 15.26 7.35 7.19
CA GLN A 136 16.60 7.49 7.77
C GLN A 136 16.64 7.09 9.26
N VAL A 137 15.62 7.41 10.05
CA VAL A 137 15.54 6.92 11.44
C VAL A 137 15.53 5.40 11.43
N ARG A 138 14.74 4.78 10.55
CA ARG A 138 14.70 3.32 10.39
C ARG A 138 16.04 2.73 9.99
N ASN A 139 16.69 3.26 8.96
CA ASN A 139 17.98 2.72 8.52
C ASN A 139 19.05 2.83 9.60
N ASN A 140 19.09 3.96 10.32
CA ASN A 140 20.04 4.11 11.42
C ASN A 140 19.77 3.09 12.54
N LEU A 141 18.50 2.75 12.83
CA LEU A 141 18.17 1.70 13.79
C LEU A 141 18.66 0.32 13.33
N PHE A 142 18.33 -0.10 12.10
CA PHE A 142 18.71 -1.42 11.59
C PHE A 142 20.22 -1.59 11.34
N HIS A 143 20.96 -0.50 11.22
CA HIS A 143 22.43 -0.51 11.13
C HIS A 143 23.13 -0.25 12.47
N ALA A 144 22.41 -0.31 13.60
CA ALA A 144 22.94 -0.04 14.93
C ALA A 144 23.65 1.33 15.05
N GLY A 145 23.23 2.30 14.23
CA GLY A 145 23.68 3.69 14.25
C GLY A 145 22.89 4.57 15.23
N LYS A 146 22.01 3.95 16.04
CA LYS A 146 21.24 4.59 17.11
C LYS A 146 21.55 3.92 18.44
N ASP A 147 21.72 4.75 19.45
CA ASP A 147 21.99 4.32 20.82
C ASP A 147 20.70 4.46 21.67
N PRO A 148 20.14 3.38 22.23
CA PRO A 148 18.94 3.46 23.07
C PRO A 148 19.13 4.29 24.35
N ASP A 149 20.38 4.46 24.82
CA ASP A 149 20.68 5.31 25.98
C ASP A 149 20.91 6.78 25.59
N SER A 150 20.99 7.07 24.29
CA SER A 150 21.10 8.43 23.75
C SER A 150 19.73 9.11 23.73
N LYS A 151 19.55 10.11 24.59
CA LYS A 151 18.34 10.96 24.61
C LYS A 151 18.01 11.59 23.25
N ARG A 152 19.04 11.86 22.45
CA ARG A 152 18.87 12.39 21.09
C ARG A 152 18.19 11.36 20.20
N ASP A 153 18.68 10.12 20.23
CA ASP A 153 18.16 9.06 19.40
C ASP A 153 16.76 8.62 19.86
N GLU A 154 16.53 8.53 21.16
CA GLU A 154 15.19 8.34 21.73
C GLU A 154 14.21 9.40 21.21
N LYS A 155 14.60 10.68 21.22
CA LYS A 155 13.75 11.78 20.74
C LYS A 155 13.49 11.71 19.23
N LEU A 156 14.50 11.38 18.43
CA LEU A 156 14.34 11.17 16.98
C LEU A 156 13.36 10.04 16.67
N VAL A 157 13.51 8.91 17.36
CA VAL A 157 12.63 7.75 17.21
C VAL A 157 11.21 8.08 17.67
N ALA A 158 11.05 8.82 18.77
CA ALA A 158 9.75 9.28 19.23
C ALA A 158 9.06 10.21 18.21
N PHE A 159 9.80 11.14 17.60
CA PHE A 159 9.25 11.97 16.52
C PHE A 159 8.85 11.15 15.30
N ALA A 160 9.68 10.18 14.89
CA ALA A 160 9.39 9.32 13.75
C ALA A 160 8.13 8.49 14.00
N TYR A 161 7.98 7.91 15.20
CA TYR A 161 6.77 7.21 15.58
C TYR A 161 5.55 8.13 15.63
N ASN A 162 5.61 9.26 16.32
CA ASN A 162 4.46 10.14 16.53
C ASN A 162 3.95 10.78 15.23
N THR A 163 4.82 10.95 14.23
CA THR A 163 4.41 11.46 12.92
C THR A 163 3.91 10.34 12.00
N LEU A 164 4.64 9.22 11.90
CA LEU A 164 4.25 8.11 11.04
C LEU A 164 2.95 7.43 11.51
N SER A 165 2.79 7.19 12.82
CA SER A 165 1.60 6.50 13.35
C SER A 165 0.30 7.26 13.12
N VAL A 166 0.32 8.59 13.22
CA VAL A 166 -0.86 9.42 12.92
C VAL A 166 -1.17 9.34 11.42
N PHE A 167 -0.16 9.39 10.56
CA PHE A 167 -0.36 9.27 9.12
C PHE A 167 -0.84 7.87 8.70
N MET A 168 -0.29 6.82 9.31
CA MET A 168 -0.77 5.46 9.13
C MET A 168 -2.24 5.33 9.53
N GLY A 169 -2.61 5.81 10.72
CA GLY A 169 -3.97 5.69 11.24
C GLY A 169 -5.02 6.50 10.49
N GLU A 170 -4.72 7.76 10.17
CA GLU A 170 -5.71 8.70 9.64
C GLU A 170 -5.77 8.74 8.11
N VAL A 171 -4.71 8.26 7.44
CA VAL A 171 -4.61 8.31 5.97
C VAL A 171 -4.49 6.92 5.38
N LEU A 172 -3.42 6.19 5.70
CA LEU A 172 -3.10 4.96 4.97
C LEU A 172 -4.05 3.80 5.32
N ILE A 173 -4.38 3.62 6.60
CA ILE A 173 -5.35 2.62 7.03
C ILE A 173 -6.76 3.00 6.58
N VAL A 174 -7.14 4.28 6.68
CA VAL A 174 -8.44 4.74 6.18
C VAL A 174 -8.57 4.45 4.67
N GLU A 175 -7.54 4.70 3.88
CA GLU A 175 -7.53 4.33 2.47
C GLU A 175 -7.70 2.82 2.28
N MET A 176 -6.99 2.00 3.06
CA MET A 176 -7.14 0.54 3.02
C MET A 176 -8.58 0.11 3.36
N GLU A 177 -9.15 0.65 4.43
CA GLU A 177 -10.49 0.36 4.92
C GLU A 177 -11.56 0.81 3.93
N GLN A 178 -11.38 1.97 3.29
CA GLN A 178 -12.29 2.43 2.24
C GLN A 178 -12.29 1.51 1.02
N ARG A 179 -11.18 0.81 0.73
CA ARG A 179 -11.12 -0.20 -0.33
C ARG A 179 -11.46 -1.61 0.16
N THR A 180 -11.48 -1.87 1.47
CA THR A 180 -11.89 -3.16 2.01
C THR A 180 -13.37 -3.12 2.39
N MET A 181 -14.20 -3.82 1.63
CA MET A 181 -15.61 -4.01 1.98
C MET A 181 -15.77 -4.57 3.41
N VAL A 182 -16.80 -4.09 4.12
CA VAL A 182 -17.14 -4.53 5.47
C VAL A 182 -17.38 -6.04 5.47
N PRO A 183 -16.82 -6.83 6.39
CA PRO A 183 -16.89 -8.29 6.35
C PRO A 183 -18.31 -8.87 6.21
N SER A 184 -19.33 -8.24 6.79
CA SER A 184 -20.72 -8.72 6.70
C SER A 184 -21.38 -8.44 5.35
N SER A 185 -21.13 -7.27 4.75
CA SER A 185 -21.55 -7.03 3.36
C SER A 185 -20.69 -7.83 2.39
N TRP A 186 -19.46 -8.18 2.78
CA TRP A 186 -18.57 -9.02 2.00
C TRP A 186 -18.92 -10.50 2.08
N GLU A 187 -19.37 -11.05 3.21
CA GLU A 187 -19.84 -12.44 3.31
C GLU A 187 -21.14 -12.63 2.53
N ASP A 188 -22.08 -11.69 2.64
CA ASP A 188 -23.28 -11.68 1.79
C ASP A 188 -22.91 -11.50 0.32
N PHE A 189 -21.97 -10.59 0.02
CA PHE A 189 -21.43 -10.44 -1.32
C PHE A 189 -20.79 -11.73 -1.80
N GLU A 190 -19.80 -12.32 -1.11
CA GLU A 190 -19.12 -13.56 -1.49
C GLU A 190 -20.13 -14.69 -1.71
N HIS A 191 -21.09 -14.86 -0.80
CA HIS A 191 -22.15 -15.84 -0.97
C HIS A 191 -22.97 -15.57 -2.25
N ARG A 192 -23.40 -14.33 -2.47
CA ARG A 192 -24.12 -13.93 -3.69
C ARG A 192 -23.24 -13.95 -4.94
N PHE A 193 -21.94 -13.77 -4.80
CA PHE A 193 -20.92 -13.71 -5.83
C PHE A 193 -20.64 -15.08 -6.40
N PHE A 194 -20.36 -16.07 -5.54
CA PHE A 194 -20.14 -17.46 -5.95
C PHE A 194 -21.44 -18.19 -6.29
N SER A 195 -22.60 -17.66 -5.89
CA SER A 195 -23.90 -18.17 -6.34
C SER A 195 -24.43 -17.50 -7.61
N GLY A 196 -23.70 -16.53 -8.20
CA GLY A 196 -24.15 -15.80 -9.39
C GLY A 196 -25.31 -14.83 -9.18
N GLN A 197 -25.59 -14.47 -7.92
CA GLN A 197 -26.67 -13.59 -7.45
C GLN A 197 -26.21 -12.15 -7.14
N ALA A 198 -24.92 -11.85 -7.28
CA ALA A 198 -24.36 -10.51 -7.11
C ALA A 198 -24.06 -9.89 -8.49
N GLU A 199 -24.69 -8.74 -8.76
CA GLU A 199 -24.37 -7.86 -9.87
C GLU A 199 -23.79 -6.56 -9.29
N ALA A 200 -22.65 -6.11 -9.80
CA ALA A 200 -22.09 -4.81 -9.48
C ALA A 200 -22.50 -3.78 -10.53
N GLN A 201 -22.70 -2.52 -10.11
CA GLN A 201 -22.97 -1.43 -11.04
C GLN A 201 -21.65 -0.92 -11.63
N VAL A 202 -21.52 -1.04 -12.94
CA VAL A 202 -20.34 -0.60 -13.69
C VAL A 202 -20.67 0.68 -14.43
N LYS A 203 -19.84 1.72 -14.26
CA LYS A 203 -19.90 2.91 -15.12
C LYS A 203 -18.96 2.72 -16.30
N THR A 204 -19.53 2.69 -17.49
CA THR A 204 -18.79 2.68 -18.76
C THR A 204 -18.97 4.02 -19.46
N ASN A 205 -18.14 4.28 -20.48
CA ASN A 205 -18.31 5.43 -21.38
C ASN A 205 -19.69 5.46 -22.07
N ASN A 206 -20.39 4.32 -22.12
CA ASN A 206 -21.70 4.16 -22.76
C ASN A 206 -22.88 4.16 -21.77
N GLY A 207 -22.64 4.38 -20.46
CA GLY A 207 -23.67 4.43 -19.42
C GLY A 207 -23.39 3.53 -18.22
N THR A 208 -24.39 3.34 -17.36
CA THR A 208 -24.31 2.43 -16.20
C THR A 208 -24.89 1.06 -16.58
N GLY A 209 -24.12 0.00 -16.37
CA GLY A 209 -24.54 -1.38 -16.57
C GLY A 209 -24.42 -2.22 -15.29
N CYS A 210 -24.88 -3.46 -15.36
CA CYS A 210 -24.64 -4.48 -14.34
C CYS A 210 -23.63 -5.49 -14.89
N ALA A 211 -22.70 -5.93 -14.05
CA ALA A 211 -21.80 -7.04 -14.38
C ALA A 211 -21.65 -7.96 -13.16
N ASN A 212 -21.63 -9.27 -13.41
CA ASN A 212 -21.23 -10.24 -12.39
C ASN A 212 -19.70 -10.23 -12.23
N VAL A 213 -19.17 -10.86 -11.19
CA VAL A 213 -17.72 -10.78 -10.95
C VAL A 213 -16.86 -11.36 -12.06
N TYR A 214 -17.24 -12.47 -12.67
CA TYR A 214 -16.42 -13.07 -13.70
C TYR A 214 -16.35 -12.14 -14.91
N GLU A 215 -17.41 -11.39 -15.19
CA GLU A 215 -17.39 -10.29 -16.15
C GLU A 215 -16.45 -9.16 -15.68
N LEU A 216 -16.56 -8.74 -14.41
CA LEU A 216 -15.68 -7.69 -13.83
C LEU A 216 -14.19 -8.03 -13.90
N LEU A 217 -13.80 -9.31 -13.85
CA LEU A 217 -12.41 -9.74 -14.04
C LEU A 217 -11.85 -9.32 -15.40
N PHE A 218 -12.72 -9.16 -16.38
CA PHE A 218 -12.39 -8.96 -17.79
C PHE A 218 -12.84 -7.61 -18.35
N ILE A 219 -13.43 -6.74 -17.53
CA ILE A 219 -13.75 -5.37 -17.92
C ILE A 219 -12.44 -4.58 -18.12
N ASP A 220 -12.42 -3.76 -19.17
CA ASP A 220 -11.29 -2.87 -19.46
C ASP A 220 -11.00 -1.95 -18.26
N ASP A 221 -9.71 -1.73 -17.99
CA ASP A 221 -9.26 -0.92 -16.85
C ASP A 221 -9.80 0.52 -16.90
N ASP A 222 -10.10 1.03 -18.10
CA ASP A 222 -10.69 2.35 -18.34
C ASP A 222 -12.16 2.45 -17.87
N ALA A 223 -12.83 1.33 -17.59
CA ALA A 223 -14.19 1.27 -17.06
C ALA A 223 -14.23 1.04 -15.53
N LEU A 224 -13.08 1.11 -14.88
CA LEU A 224 -12.93 1.05 -13.43
C LEU A 224 -12.62 2.43 -12.85
N PRO A 225 -12.93 2.66 -11.56
CA PRO A 225 -13.44 1.72 -10.55
C PRO A 225 -14.93 1.34 -10.67
N VAL A 226 -15.27 0.10 -10.32
CA VAL A 226 -16.65 -0.40 -10.20
C VAL A 226 -17.21 0.02 -8.84
N LEU A 227 -18.50 0.35 -8.80
CA LEU A 227 -19.19 0.64 -7.55
C LEU A 227 -19.95 -0.59 -7.09
N PHE A 228 -19.55 -1.15 -5.95
CA PHE A 228 -20.31 -2.18 -5.26
C PHE A 228 -20.84 -1.62 -3.94
N GLU A 229 -22.17 -1.57 -3.78
CA GLU A 229 -22.83 -0.97 -2.61
C GLU A 229 -22.32 0.44 -2.25
N GLY A 230 -21.87 1.20 -3.25
CA GLY A 230 -21.32 2.55 -3.08
C GLY A 230 -19.82 2.61 -2.77
N THR A 231 -19.15 1.46 -2.65
CA THR A 231 -17.70 1.34 -2.48
C THR A 231 -17.00 1.16 -3.82
N LEU A 232 -15.91 1.91 -4.04
CA LEU A 232 -15.07 1.80 -5.24
C LEU A 232 -14.19 0.55 -5.14
N ILE A 233 -14.31 -0.33 -6.13
CA ILE A 233 -13.52 -1.54 -6.26
C ILE A 233 -12.67 -1.45 -7.53
N ASP A 234 -11.35 -1.63 -7.38
CA ASP A 234 -10.43 -1.76 -8.50
C ASP A 234 -10.29 -3.23 -8.96
N ARG A 235 -9.82 -3.43 -10.20
CA ARG A 235 -9.68 -4.77 -10.80
C ARG A 235 -8.78 -5.66 -9.98
N LYS A 236 -7.69 -5.09 -9.50
CA LYS A 236 -6.64 -5.81 -8.78
C LYS A 236 -7.21 -6.44 -7.52
N TYR A 237 -8.03 -5.69 -6.79
CA TYR A 237 -8.76 -6.20 -5.64
C TYR A 237 -9.69 -7.37 -6.01
N LEU A 238 -10.45 -7.26 -7.11
CA LEU A 238 -11.33 -8.34 -7.58
C LEU A 238 -10.54 -9.61 -7.91
N VAL A 239 -9.45 -9.47 -8.66
CA VAL A 239 -8.56 -10.57 -9.02
C VAL A 239 -7.98 -11.25 -7.77
N ASP A 240 -7.41 -10.47 -6.85
CA ASP A 240 -6.83 -10.99 -5.61
C ASP A 240 -7.85 -11.79 -4.78
N LYS A 241 -9.12 -11.40 -4.82
CA LYS A 241 -10.21 -12.07 -4.11
C LYS A 241 -10.68 -13.35 -4.79
N VAL A 242 -10.83 -13.35 -6.11
CA VAL A 242 -11.14 -14.58 -6.87
C VAL A 242 -10.03 -15.60 -6.68
N VAL A 243 -8.77 -15.18 -6.80
CA VAL A 243 -7.61 -16.04 -6.52
C VAL A 243 -7.67 -16.61 -5.11
N PHE A 244 -7.96 -15.78 -4.10
CA PHE A 244 -8.05 -16.24 -2.73
C PHE A 244 -9.17 -17.27 -2.51
N HIS A 245 -10.35 -17.06 -3.10
CA HIS A 245 -11.45 -18.00 -2.98
C HIS A 245 -11.08 -19.36 -3.60
N LEU A 246 -10.55 -19.36 -4.83
CA LEU A 246 -10.09 -20.59 -5.48
C LEU A 246 -9.04 -21.33 -4.63
N ILE A 247 -8.13 -20.61 -3.97
CA ILE A 247 -7.14 -21.21 -3.05
C ILE A 247 -7.81 -21.81 -1.81
N ASN A 248 -8.91 -21.25 -1.30
CA ASN A 248 -9.59 -21.81 -0.13
C ASN A 248 -10.49 -23.00 -0.43
N LEU A 249 -10.88 -23.18 -1.70
CA LEU A 249 -11.51 -24.41 -2.17
C LEU A 249 -10.51 -25.57 -2.23
N TYR A 250 -9.23 -25.33 -1.93
CA TYR A 250 -8.20 -26.35 -1.90
C TYR A 250 -8.53 -27.44 -0.88
N GLY A 251 -8.79 -28.64 -1.38
CA GLY A 251 -9.28 -29.80 -0.61
C GLY A 251 -10.69 -30.26 -0.99
N ASP A 252 -11.41 -29.48 -1.80
CA ASP A 252 -12.67 -29.86 -2.46
C ASP A 252 -12.48 -29.72 -3.98
N ASP A 253 -11.90 -30.77 -4.59
CA ASP A 253 -11.47 -30.76 -6.00
C ASP A 253 -12.65 -30.53 -6.96
N ASP A 254 -13.85 -31.01 -6.61
CA ASP A 254 -15.06 -30.85 -7.43
C ASP A 254 -15.52 -29.39 -7.44
N LEU A 255 -15.62 -28.76 -6.27
CA LEU A 255 -16.04 -27.37 -6.14
C LEU A 255 -15.00 -26.40 -6.73
N PHE A 256 -13.71 -26.69 -6.51
CA PHE A 256 -12.62 -25.95 -7.14
C PHE A 256 -12.72 -25.99 -8.66
N LYS A 257 -12.92 -27.18 -9.24
CA LYS A 257 -13.04 -27.34 -10.68
C LYS A 257 -14.27 -26.62 -11.24
N GLU A 258 -15.42 -26.74 -10.58
CA GLU A 258 -16.63 -26.03 -10.98
C GLU A 258 -16.41 -24.51 -11.04
N GLU A 259 -15.79 -23.95 -10.00
CA GLU A 259 -15.51 -22.51 -9.93
C GLU A 259 -14.44 -22.07 -10.94
N TRP A 260 -13.43 -22.91 -11.18
CA TRP A 260 -12.44 -22.65 -12.23
C TRP A 260 -13.05 -22.66 -13.63
N ASP A 261 -13.87 -23.66 -13.94
CA ASP A 261 -14.57 -23.76 -15.22
C ASP A 261 -15.47 -22.55 -15.45
N ARG A 262 -16.11 -22.01 -14.39
CA ARG A 262 -16.84 -20.74 -14.46
C ARG A 262 -15.91 -19.59 -14.84
N VAL A 263 -14.80 -19.37 -14.13
CA VAL A 263 -13.83 -18.29 -14.45
C VAL A 263 -13.39 -18.36 -15.93
N VAL A 264 -13.05 -19.56 -16.41
CA VAL A 264 -12.61 -19.79 -17.79
C VAL A 264 -13.73 -19.50 -18.80
N SER A 265 -14.97 -19.88 -18.48
CA SER A 265 -16.12 -19.66 -19.39
C SER A 265 -16.42 -18.20 -19.71
N TYR A 266 -16.03 -17.27 -18.81
CA TYR A 266 -16.19 -15.82 -19.01
C TYR A 266 -15.02 -15.18 -19.78
N ALA A 267 -13.89 -15.89 -19.97
CA ALA A 267 -12.78 -15.44 -20.83
C ALA A 267 -13.04 -15.79 -22.30
N THR A 268 -13.99 -15.06 -22.88
CA THR A 268 -14.46 -15.25 -24.26
C THR A 268 -13.50 -14.75 -25.34
N THR A 269 -12.56 -13.86 -25.02
CA THR A 269 -11.55 -13.35 -25.97
C THR A 269 -10.13 -13.84 -25.66
N PRO A 270 -9.21 -13.86 -26.65
CA PRO A 270 -7.80 -14.19 -26.40
C PRO A 270 -7.16 -13.32 -25.32
N GLU A 271 -7.45 -12.02 -25.30
CA GLU A 271 -6.92 -11.07 -24.31
C GLU A 271 -7.39 -11.44 -22.90
N GLN A 272 -8.66 -11.82 -22.73
CA GLN A 272 -9.23 -12.27 -21.46
C GLN A 272 -8.57 -13.57 -20.97
N ARG A 273 -8.26 -14.49 -21.88
CA ARG A 273 -7.54 -15.73 -21.55
C ARG A 273 -6.09 -15.44 -21.14
N ASP A 274 -5.45 -14.45 -21.76
CA ASP A 274 -4.11 -14.00 -21.36
C ASP A 274 -4.11 -13.34 -19.97
N ILE A 275 -5.16 -12.61 -19.62
CA ILE A 275 -5.41 -12.11 -18.26
C ILE A 275 -5.49 -13.29 -17.27
N ILE A 276 -6.24 -14.36 -17.59
CA ILE A 276 -6.27 -15.56 -16.74
C ILE A 276 -4.84 -16.09 -16.53
N ARG A 277 -4.08 -16.28 -17.62
CA ARG A 277 -2.69 -16.78 -17.54
C ARG A 277 -1.77 -15.88 -16.71
N GLN A 278 -1.95 -14.57 -16.81
CA GLN A 278 -1.12 -13.58 -16.10
C GLN A 278 -1.37 -13.61 -14.60
N TYR A 279 -2.64 -13.61 -14.18
CA TYR A 279 -3.02 -13.47 -12.79
C TYR A 279 -3.16 -14.81 -12.05
N PHE A 280 -3.61 -15.84 -12.75
CA PHE A 280 -3.82 -17.18 -12.22
C PHE A 280 -2.74 -18.13 -12.72
N LYS A 281 -1.48 -17.64 -12.76
CA LYS A 281 -0.32 -18.43 -13.21
C LYS A 281 -0.46 -19.86 -12.70
N PRO A 282 -0.22 -20.87 -13.55
CA PRO A 282 -0.17 -22.25 -13.11
C PRO A 282 1.00 -22.38 -12.14
N ARG A 283 0.73 -22.20 -10.85
CA ARG A 283 1.20 -23.19 -9.88
C ARG A 283 0.53 -24.51 -10.27
N ASP A 284 1.03 -25.64 -9.81
CA ASP A 284 0.62 -27.01 -10.21
C ASP A 284 -0.90 -27.35 -10.10
N TYR A 285 -1.75 -26.36 -9.87
CA TYR A 285 -3.18 -26.39 -9.58
C TYR A 285 -4.09 -25.90 -10.73
N PHE A 286 -3.58 -25.24 -11.78
CA PHE A 286 -4.43 -24.60 -12.83
C PHE A 286 -4.00 -24.92 -14.27
N PRO A 287 -4.21 -26.14 -14.79
CA PRO A 287 -3.97 -26.42 -16.20
C PRO A 287 -4.95 -25.61 -17.07
N ILE A 288 -4.42 -24.81 -17.99
CA ILE A 288 -5.18 -24.20 -19.08
C ILE A 288 -4.87 -25.04 -20.31
N ASP A 289 -5.84 -25.76 -20.85
CA ASP A 289 -5.67 -26.50 -22.09
C ASP A 289 -5.58 -25.48 -23.25
N ASP A 290 -4.43 -25.43 -23.91
CA ASP A 290 -4.17 -24.52 -25.03
C ASP A 290 -4.92 -24.88 -26.33
N GLU A 291 -5.81 -25.89 -26.30
CA GLU A 291 -6.46 -26.47 -27.49
C GLU A 291 -7.97 -26.13 -27.66
N GLN A 292 -8.53 -25.18 -26.91
CA GLN A 292 -9.94 -24.71 -27.07
C GLN A 292 -10.05 -23.21 -27.40
#